data_AF-A0A2Z5G1W0-F1
#
_entry.id   AF-A0A2Z5G1W0-F1
#
_cell.length_a   1.000
_cell.length_b   1.000
_cell.length_c   1.000
_cell.angle_alpha   90.00
_cell.angle_beta   90.00
_cell.angle_gamma   90.00
#
_symmetry.space_group_name_H-M   'P 1'
#
loop_
_entity.id
_entity.type
_entity.pdbx_description
1 polymer ?
#
loop_
_entity_poly.entity_id
_entity_poly.type
_entity_poly.pdbx_seq_one_letter_code
_entity_poly.pdbx_strand_id
1 'polypeptide(L)' 'MSYSWDFGDGTSVEGQHAVHTYTRPGNYEVTLTAVGLEKSTATARSSISIAGQMPTRFHPETQRRLPVERK' A
#
# COMPACT_ATOMS: atom_id res chain seq x y z
N MET A 1 -4.45 23.22 17.88
CA MET A 1 -4.82 21.86 17.48
C MET A 1 -3.68 21.29 16.66
N SER A 2 -3.35 20.01 16.81
CA SER A 2 -2.30 19.35 16.03
C SER A 2 -2.80 18.04 15.44
N TYR A 3 -2.19 17.61 14.34
CA TYR A 3 -2.50 16.37 13.64
C TYR A 3 -1.19 15.66 13.33
N SER A 4 -1.11 14.38 13.68
CA SER A 4 0.03 13.51 13.43
C SER A 4 -0.45 12.24 12.77
N TRP A 5 0.17 11.90 11.64
CA TRP A 5 -0.08 10.70 10.85
C TRP A 5 1.08 9.75 11.05
N ASP A 6 0.78 8.51 11.41
CA ASP A 6 1.68 7.37 11.32
C ASP A 6 1.20 6.48 10.17
N PHE A 7 2.08 6.13 9.25
CA PHE A 7 1.72 5.36 8.05
C PHE A 7 1.93 3.85 8.20
N GLY A 8 2.42 3.38 9.36
CA GLY A 8 2.67 1.97 9.64
C GLY A 8 3.90 1.39 8.92
N ASP A 9 4.64 2.18 8.14
CA ASP A 9 5.90 1.79 7.49
C ASP A 9 7.14 2.35 8.20
N GLY A 10 6.95 3.01 9.34
CA GLY A 10 7.98 3.70 10.12
C GLY A 10 8.12 5.18 9.78
N THR A 11 7.30 5.72 8.88
CA THR A 11 7.24 7.15 8.60
C THR A 11 6.04 7.81 9.29
N SER A 12 6.24 9.07 9.71
CA SER A 12 5.19 9.88 10.30
C SER A 12 5.24 11.31 9.76
N VAL A 13 4.09 11.95 9.62
CA VAL A 13 3.95 13.31 9.08
C VAL A 13 2.98 14.12 9.94
N GLU A 14 3.30 15.39 10.17
CA GLU A 14 2.40 16.32 10.83
C GLU A 14 1.61 17.15 9.81
N GLY A 15 0.35 17.43 10.12
CA GLY A 15 -0.51 18.26 9.29
C GLY A 15 -1.92 17.73 9.20
N GLN A 16 -2.88 18.64 8.94
CA GLN A 16 -4.29 18.26 8.82
C GLN A 16 -4.51 17.29 7.64
N HIS A 17 -3.77 17.49 6.54
CA HIS A 17 -3.73 16.61 5.38
C HIS A 17 -2.31 16.09 5.20
N ALA A 18 -2.17 14.81 4.85
CA ALA A 18 -0.88 14.20 4.54
C ALA A 18 -1.00 13.30 3.30
N VAL A 19 0.08 13.21 2.55
CA VAL A 19 0.22 12.32 1.39
C VAL A 19 1.46 11.47 1.61
N HIS A 20 1.32 10.16 1.46
CA HIS A 20 2.42 9.21 1.62
C HIS A 20 2.44 8.19 0.48
N THR A 21 3.64 7.77 0.07
CA THR A 21 3.84 6.81 -1.01
C THR A 21 4.53 5.56 -0.48
N TYR A 22 3.83 4.43 -0.53
CA TYR A 22 4.38 3.13 -0.16
C TYR A 22 5.16 2.53 -1.33
N THR A 23 6.45 2.26 -1.13
CA THR A 23 7.34 1.68 -2.16
C THR A 23 7.43 0.16 -2.09
N ARG A 24 7.04 -0.43 -0.97
CA ARG A 24 7.13 -1.87 -0.71
C ARG A 24 5.72 -2.44 -0.57
N PRO A 25 5.49 -3.65 -1.09
CA PRO A 25 4.25 -4.35 -0.83
C PRO A 25 4.17 -4.79 0.62
N GLY A 26 2.96 -4.80 1.15
CA GLY A 26 2.71 -5.12 2.55
C GLY A 26 1.38 -4.59 3.03
N ASN A 27 1.05 -4.95 4.26
CA ASN A 27 -0.09 -4.43 4.98
C ASN A 27 0.40 -3.33 5.93
N TYR A 28 -0.20 -2.15 5.81
CA TYR A 28 0.14 -0.97 6.58
C TYR A 28 -1.08 -0.51 7.37
N GLU A 29 -0.90 -0.23 8.66
CA GLU A 29 -1.90 0.40 9.50
C GLU A 29 -1.59 1.90 9.59
N VAL A 30 -2.47 2.71 9.00
CA VAL A 30 -2.39 4.18 9.08
C VAL A 30 -3.12 4.64 10.34
N THR A 31 -2.43 5.39 11.19
CA THR A 31 -3.00 5.99 12.40
C THR A 31 -2.95 7.51 12.32
N LEU A 32 -4.11 8.16 12.39
CA LEU A 32 -4.22 9.60 12.60
C LEU A 32 -4.45 9.88 14.08
N THR A 33 -3.62 10.74 14.66
CA THR A 33 -3.83 11.31 16.00
C THR A 33 -4.05 12.82 15.88
N ALA A 34 -5.20 13.28 16.36
CA ALA A 34 -5.55 14.70 16.41
C ALA A 34 -5.65 15.18 17.86
N VAL A 35 -5.01 16.30 18.18
CA VAL A 35 -5.09 16.94 19.50
C VAL A 35 -5.86 18.25 19.37
N GLY A 36 -7.02 18.29 20.02
CA GLY A 36 -7.95 19.41 20.09
C GLY A 36 -7.53 20.49 21.08
N LEU A 37 -8.43 21.47 21.28
CA LEU A 37 -8.34 22.37 22.43
C LEU A 37 -8.59 21.55 23.71
N GLU A 38 -8.01 21.98 24.84
CA GLU A 38 -8.08 21.27 26.13
C GLU A 38 -7.32 19.92 26.18
N LYS A 39 -6.39 19.68 25.25
CA LYS A 39 -5.60 18.43 25.15
C LYS A 39 -6.46 17.18 24.88
N SER A 40 -7.70 17.36 24.44
CA SER A 40 -8.55 16.28 23.95
C SER A 40 -7.87 15.59 22.76
N THR A 41 -7.69 14.28 22.85
CA THR A 41 -7.02 13.49 21.80
C THR A 41 -8.03 12.57 21.12
N ALA A 42 -8.06 12.57 19.80
CA ALA A 42 -8.84 11.65 18.98
C ALA A 42 -7.91 10.85 18.08
N THR A 43 -8.17 9.56 17.95
CA THR A 43 -7.38 8.65 17.12
C THR A 43 -8.27 7.92 16.13
N ALA A 44 -7.87 7.89 14.86
CA ALA A 44 -8.50 7.10 13.81
C ALA A 44 -7.47 6.15 13.19
N ARG A 45 -7.90 4.96 12.79
CA ARG A 45 -7.03 3.94 12.16
C ARG A 45 -7.64 3.43 10.87
N SER A 46 -6.80 3.09 9.90
CA SER A 46 -7.20 2.48 8.64
C SER A 46 -6.14 1.49 8.17
N SER A 47 -6.57 0.38 7.56
CA SER A 47 -5.66 -0.64 7.04
C SER A 47 -5.58 -0.57 5.52
N ILE A 48 -4.35 -0.55 4.99
CA ILE A 48 -4.07 -0.50 3.57
C ILE A 48 -3.24 -1.74 3.20
N SER A 49 -3.61 -2.41 2.12
CA SER A 49 -2.84 -3.53 1.57
C SER A 49 -2.27 -3.15 0.22
N ILE A 50 -0.95 -2.99 0.15
CA ILE A 50 -0.24 -2.72 -1.10
C ILE A 50 0.18 -4.05 -1.69
N ALA A 51 -0.51 -4.45 -2.76
CA ALA A 51 -0.13 -5.63 -3.52
C ALA A 51 1.21 -5.38 -4.21
N GLY A 52 2.13 -6.34 -4.08
CA GLY A 52 3.33 -6.34 -4.91
C GLY A 52 2.92 -6.44 -6.36
N GLN A 53 3.61 -5.71 -7.23
CA GLN A 53 3.65 -6.10 -8.63
C GLN A 53 4.25 -7.50 -8.63
N MET A 54 3.43 -8.54 -8.65
CA MET A 54 3.90 -9.82 -9.13
C MET A 54 4.40 -9.50 -10.53
N PRO A 55 5.71 -9.63 -10.85
CA PRO A 55 6.11 -9.59 -12.23
C PRO A 55 5.40 -10.80 -12.82
N THR A 56 4.26 -10.57 -13.48
CA THR A 56 3.64 -11.59 -14.29
C THR A 56 4.64 -11.81 -15.39
N ARG A 57 5.57 -12.73 -15.15
CA ARG A 57 6.50 -13.20 -16.14
C ARG A 57 5.64 -13.99 -17.12
N PHE A 58 5.02 -13.27 -18.06
CA PHE A 58 4.51 -13.85 -19.27
C PHE A 58 5.71 -14.49 -19.94
N HIS A 59 5.90 -15.78 -19.71
CA HIS A 59 6.63 -16.63 -20.61
C HIS A 59 5.64 -16.97 -21.72
N PRO A 60 5.70 -16.34 -22.90
CA PRO A 60 5.17 -16.97 -24.09
C PRO A 60 6.06 -18.17 -24.35
N GLU A 61 5.77 -19.33 -23.74
CA GLU A 61 6.34 -20.55 -24.27
C GLU A 61 5.85 -20.66 -25.71
N THR A 62 6.80 -20.53 -26.62
CA THR A 62 6.60 -20.69 -28.05
C THR A 62 5.97 -22.06 -28.23
N GLN A 63 4.66 -22.11 -28.51
CA GLN A 63 4.04 -23.33 -29.00
C GLN A 63 4.76 -23.69 -30.30
N ARG A 64 5.79 -24.53 -30.19
CA ARG A 64 6.45 -25.16 -31.33
C ARG A 64 5.36 -25.95 -32.02
N ARG A 65 4.89 -25.39 -33.14
CA ARG A 65 4.07 -26.07 -34.14
C ARG A 65 4.67 -27.46 -34.39
N LEU A 66 3.94 -28.51 -34.07
CA LEU A 66 4.04 -29.76 -34.81
C LEU A 66 2.81 -29.81 -35.72
N PRO A 67 2.93 -29.58 -37.03
CA PRO A 67 1.93 -30.06 -37.96
C PRO A 67 2.37 -31.45 -38.43
N VAL A 68 1.61 -32.48 -38.09
CA VAL A 68 1.23 -33.53 -39.05
C VAL A 68 0.13 -34.40 -38.44
N GLU A 69 -1.10 -34.16 -38.87
CA GLU A 69 -1.97 -35.28 -39.19
C GLU A 69 -1.43 -35.89 -40.48
N ARG A 70 -1.02 -37.15 -40.43
CA ARG A 70 -1.16 -38.04 -41.59
C ARG A 70 -1.67 -39.40 -41.12
N LYS A 71 -2.74 -39.77 -41.82
CA LYS A 71 -3.56 -40.98 -41.77
C LYS A 71 -2.76 -42.25 -42.02
#